data_AF-A0A091EBD7-F1
#
_entry.id   AF-A0A091EBD7-F1
#
_cell.length_a   1.000
_cell.length_b   1.000
_cell.length_c   1.000
_cell.angle_alpha   90.00
_cell.angle_beta   90.00
_cell.angle_gamma   90.00
#
_symmetry.space_group_name_H-M   'P 1'
#
loop_
_entity.id
_entity.type
_entity.pdbx_description
1 polymer ?
#
loop_
_entity_poly.entity_id
_entity_poly.type
_entity_poly.pdbx_seq_one_letter_code
_entity_poly.pdbx_strand_id
1 'polypeptide(L)'
;PRAAPRRPLSLYASPWTSPVWMKTNGAMTGRGTLKGSPGDKYHRAWAKYFIRFLDEYAKHNLTFWAVTAGSDPTAGEIVFYPFQCLGFSPEHQRDFIAQDLGPALANSSHRHVQLIILDDQRVMLPYWAQVVLKDPVAASYISGIGI
;
A
#
# COMPACT_ATOMS: atom_id res chain seq x y z
N PRO A 1 -38.22 4.11 21.67
CA PRO A 1 -37.22 4.45 20.63
C PRO A 1 -36.50 3.20 20.10
N ARG A 2 -36.86 2.71 18.90
CA ARG A 2 -36.09 1.63 18.24
C ARG A 2 -34.79 2.23 17.73
N ALA A 3 -33.66 1.79 18.29
CA ALA A 3 -32.35 2.14 17.75
C ALA A 3 -32.29 1.68 16.29
N ALA A 4 -31.82 2.54 15.38
CA ALA A 4 -31.60 2.15 13.98
C ALA A 4 -30.63 0.95 13.92
N PRO A 5 -30.82 -0.02 13.00
CA PRO A 5 -29.91 -1.15 12.87
C PRO A 5 -28.51 -0.65 12.54
N ARG A 6 -27.52 -1.00 13.39
CA ARG A 6 -26.11 -0.67 13.17
C ARG A 6 -25.60 -1.45 11.95
N ARG A 7 -25.36 -0.74 10.84
CA ARG A 7 -24.63 -1.32 9.69
C ARG A 7 -23.16 -1.51 10.09
N PRO A 8 -22.53 -2.64 9.75
CA PRO A 8 -21.10 -2.83 9.97
C PRO A 8 -20.29 -1.72 9.29
N LEU A 9 -19.30 -1.18 9.99
CA LEU A 9 -18.37 -0.17 9.46
C LEU A 9 -17.11 -0.87 8.95
N SER A 10 -16.77 -0.64 7.69
CA SER A 10 -15.53 -1.14 7.08
C SER A 10 -14.45 -0.07 7.13
N LEU A 11 -13.32 -0.36 7.78
CA LEU A 11 -12.16 0.54 7.80
C LEU A 11 -11.23 0.28 6.62
N TYR A 12 -10.66 1.35 6.08
CA TYR A 12 -9.75 1.36 4.94
C TYR A 12 -8.52 2.20 5.29
N ALA A 13 -7.31 1.70 5.04
CA ALA A 13 -6.07 2.42 5.34
C ALA A 13 -5.17 2.58 4.12
N SER A 14 -4.60 3.78 3.98
CA SER A 14 -3.68 4.13 2.90
C SER A 14 -2.51 4.94 3.47
N PRO A 15 -1.25 4.49 3.30
CA PRO A 15 -0.09 5.25 3.76
C PRO A 15 0.37 6.25 2.70
N TRP A 16 0.69 7.48 3.13
CA TRP A 16 1.24 8.53 2.27
C TRP A 16 2.76 8.46 2.11
N THR A 17 3.49 8.10 3.16
CA THR A 17 4.96 8.07 3.12
C THR A 17 5.54 7.03 4.06
N SER A 18 6.71 6.48 3.73
CA SER A 18 7.49 5.62 4.61
C SER A 18 8.43 6.47 5.49
N PRO A 19 9.00 5.89 6.57
CA PRO A 19 10.04 6.55 7.34
C PRO A 19 11.18 7.05 6.44
N VAL A 20 11.63 8.29 6.66
CA VAL A 20 12.58 9.00 5.78
C VAL A 20 13.89 8.23 5.52
N TRP A 21 14.34 7.41 6.48
CA TRP A 21 15.55 6.61 6.33
C TRP A 21 15.42 5.50 5.26
N MET A 22 14.20 5.08 4.93
CA MET A 22 13.90 4.13 3.85
C MET A 22 13.82 4.80 2.46
N LYS A 23 13.72 6.13 2.38
CA LYS A 23 13.46 6.85 1.13
C LYS A 23 14.74 7.31 0.43
N THR A 24 14.79 7.21 -0.88
CA THR A 24 15.96 7.61 -1.70
C THR A 24 16.34 9.07 -1.52
N ASN A 25 15.37 9.95 -1.24
CA ASN A 25 15.59 11.38 -1.02
C ASN A 25 15.80 11.78 0.46
N GLY A 26 15.63 10.86 1.42
CA GLY A 26 15.77 11.17 2.84
C GLY A 26 14.78 12.19 3.40
N ALA A 27 13.66 12.46 2.72
CA ALA A 27 12.67 13.47 3.10
C ALA A 27 11.25 12.89 3.04
N MET A 28 10.28 13.51 3.74
CA MET A 28 8.88 13.05 3.68
C MET A 28 8.17 13.47 2.39
N THR A 29 8.60 14.59 1.79
CA THR A 29 8.00 15.22 0.61
C THR A 29 8.96 15.21 -0.58
N GLY A 30 8.48 15.62 -1.75
CA GLY A 30 9.26 15.64 -2.99
C GLY A 30 9.54 14.25 -3.57
N ARG A 31 10.17 14.21 -4.75
CA ARG A 31 10.43 12.96 -5.46
C ARG A 31 11.26 12.00 -4.60
N GLY A 32 10.77 10.79 -4.39
CA GLY A 32 11.46 9.79 -3.59
C GLY A 32 10.70 8.47 -3.45
N THR A 33 11.37 7.38 -3.80
CA THR A 33 10.92 5.99 -3.71
C THR A 33 11.58 5.27 -2.53
N LEU A 34 11.22 4.02 -2.27
CA LEU A 34 12.00 3.17 -1.36
C LEU A 34 13.40 2.93 -1.91
N LYS A 35 14.40 2.90 -1.02
CA LYS A 35 15.77 2.52 -1.35
C LYS A 35 15.84 1.06 -1.79
N GLY A 36 16.80 0.77 -2.67
CA GLY A 36 17.11 -0.58 -3.10
C GLY A 36 16.04 -1.15 -4.02
N SER A 37 15.68 -2.41 -3.82
CA SER A 37 14.79 -3.14 -4.74
C SER A 37 13.83 -4.06 -3.99
N PRO A 38 12.64 -4.37 -4.55
CA PRO A 38 11.72 -5.33 -3.97
C PRO A 38 12.41 -6.65 -3.58
N GLY A 39 11.98 -7.22 -2.47
CA GLY A 39 12.61 -8.38 -1.85
C GLY A 39 13.80 -8.04 -0.94
N ASP A 40 14.24 -6.79 -0.84
CA ASP A 40 15.37 -6.38 0.00
C ASP A 40 14.98 -5.98 1.44
N LYS A 41 15.96 -5.50 2.21
CA LYS A 41 15.73 -5.08 3.60
C LYS A 41 14.80 -3.87 3.75
N TYR A 42 14.77 -2.94 2.81
CA TYR A 42 13.94 -1.74 2.90
C TYR A 42 12.49 -2.08 2.57
N HIS A 43 12.26 -2.88 1.53
CA HIS A 43 10.92 -3.30 1.12
C HIS A 43 10.30 -4.26 2.13
N ARG A 44 11.06 -5.24 2.63
CA ARG A 44 10.60 -6.12 3.72
C ARG A 44 10.29 -5.33 4.99
N ALA A 45 11.10 -4.31 5.33
CA ALA A 45 10.82 -3.47 6.48
C ALA A 45 9.55 -2.63 6.28
N TRP A 46 9.30 -2.14 5.07
CA TRP A 46 8.07 -1.43 4.73
C TRP A 46 6.85 -2.36 4.78
N ALA A 47 6.92 -3.57 4.23
CA ALA A 47 5.85 -4.56 4.37
C ALA A 47 5.56 -4.92 5.84
N LYS A 48 6.61 -5.08 6.67
CA LYS A 48 6.44 -5.29 8.12
C LYS A 48 5.79 -4.11 8.83
N TYR A 49 5.98 -2.88 8.33
CA TYR A 49 5.32 -1.69 8.87
C TYR A 49 3.78 -1.79 8.72
N PHE A 50 3.28 -2.28 7.58
CA PHE A 50 1.84 -2.54 7.39
C PHE A 50 1.31 -3.54 8.42
N ILE A 51 2.02 -4.65 8.61
CA ILE A 51 1.62 -5.67 9.59
C ILE A 51 1.61 -5.08 11.00
N ARG A 52 2.63 -4.30 11.35
CA ARG A 52 2.70 -3.65 12.65
C ARG A 52 1.57 -2.64 12.85
N PHE A 53 1.22 -1.87 11.82
CA PHE A 53 0.07 -0.96 11.86
C PHE A 53 -1.23 -1.72 12.17
N LEU A 54 -1.49 -2.82 11.46
CA LEU A 54 -2.67 -3.65 11.69
C LEU A 54 -2.66 -4.30 13.08
N ASP A 55 -1.50 -4.78 13.54
CA ASP A 55 -1.33 -5.33 14.89
C ASP A 55 -1.65 -4.29 15.98
N GLU A 56 -1.14 -3.07 15.85
CA GLU A 56 -1.39 -2.02 16.85
C GLU A 56 -2.87 -1.64 16.89
N TYR A 57 -3.54 -1.50 15.74
CA TYR A 57 -4.97 -1.20 15.71
C TYR A 57 -5.83 -2.34 16.24
N ALA A 58 -5.45 -3.59 16.00
CA ALA A 58 -6.14 -4.75 16.54
C ALA A 58 -6.14 -4.76 18.09
N LYS A 59 -5.09 -4.26 18.75
CA LYS A 59 -5.06 -4.08 20.22
C LYS A 59 -6.13 -3.12 20.74
N HIS A 60 -6.61 -2.23 19.88
CA HIS A 60 -7.68 -1.28 20.17
C HIS A 60 -9.05 -1.74 19.64
N ASN A 61 -9.19 -3.04 19.29
CA ASN A 61 -10.41 -3.62 18.72
C ASN A 61 -10.85 -2.97 17.40
N LEU A 62 -9.90 -2.45 16.62
CA LEU A 62 -10.13 -1.92 15.28
C LEU A 62 -9.60 -2.91 14.24
N THR A 63 -10.47 -3.33 13.32
CA THR A 63 -10.11 -4.22 12.20
C THR A 63 -10.33 -3.50 10.88
N PHE A 64 -9.47 -3.80 9.91
CA PHE A 64 -9.53 -3.22 8.58
C PHE A 64 -10.18 -4.17 7.60
N TRP A 65 -11.02 -3.62 6.73
CA TRP A 65 -11.51 -4.33 5.55
C TRP A 65 -10.43 -4.39 4.48
N ALA A 66 -9.73 -3.27 4.24
CA ALA A 66 -8.70 -3.19 3.22
C ALA A 66 -7.56 -2.22 3.55
N VAL A 67 -6.45 -2.41 2.87
CA VAL A 67 -5.32 -1.47 2.80
C VAL A 67 -4.94 -1.22 1.34
N THR A 68 -4.31 -0.08 1.06
CA THR A 68 -3.72 0.19 -0.26
C THR A 68 -2.22 -0.02 -0.24
N ALA A 69 -1.64 -0.32 -1.39
CA ALA A 69 -0.18 -0.45 -1.52
C ALA A 69 0.58 0.88 -1.28
N GLY A 70 -0.13 2.02 -1.31
CA GLY A 70 0.35 3.37 -1.08
C GLY A 70 -0.59 4.39 -1.70
N SER A 71 -0.81 5.53 -1.03
CA SER A 71 -1.60 6.65 -1.55
C SER A 71 -0.83 7.36 -2.66
N ASP A 72 -1.52 7.71 -3.75
CA ASP A 72 -1.00 8.51 -4.85
C ASP A 72 0.46 8.16 -5.23
N PRO A 73 0.78 6.90 -5.60
CA PRO A 73 2.14 6.48 -5.90
C PRO A 73 2.82 7.33 -6.98
N THR A 74 2.05 7.96 -7.88
CA THR A 74 2.63 8.88 -8.89
C THR A 74 3.09 10.21 -8.30
N ALA A 75 2.55 10.64 -7.15
CA ALA A 75 2.96 11.87 -6.48
C ALA A 75 4.44 11.84 -6.07
N GLY A 76 4.95 10.66 -5.69
CA GLY A 76 6.36 10.49 -5.35
C GLY A 76 7.33 10.53 -6.53
N GLU A 77 6.83 10.66 -7.76
CA GLU A 77 7.63 10.91 -8.97
C GLU A 77 7.74 12.41 -9.31
N ILE A 78 6.98 13.28 -8.61
CA ILE A 78 6.99 14.73 -8.82
C ILE A 78 8.10 15.35 -7.98
N VAL A 79 9.04 16.06 -8.63
CA VAL A 79 10.26 16.61 -7.99
C VAL A 79 9.96 17.42 -6.73
N PHE A 80 9.02 18.36 -6.83
CA PHE A 80 8.65 19.29 -5.75
C PHE A 80 7.25 19.01 -5.19
N TYR A 81 6.84 17.75 -5.09
CA TYR A 81 5.55 17.43 -4.48
C TYR A 81 5.48 17.99 -3.04
N PRO A 82 4.46 18.80 -2.71
CA PRO A 82 4.49 19.64 -1.52
C PRO A 82 4.16 18.92 -0.20
N PHE A 83 3.62 17.70 -0.26
CA PHE A 83 3.18 16.93 0.90
C PHE A 83 3.84 15.54 0.95
N GLN A 84 3.50 14.77 1.99
CA GLN A 84 3.99 13.42 2.19
C GLN A 84 3.68 12.56 0.96
N CYS A 85 4.69 11.92 0.39
CA CYS A 85 4.49 11.00 -0.72
C CYS A 85 5.53 9.87 -0.69
N LEU A 86 5.25 8.77 -1.37
CA LEU A 86 6.20 7.68 -1.62
C LEU A 86 5.99 7.17 -3.04
N GLY A 87 7.02 7.33 -3.87
CA GLY A 87 6.95 7.00 -5.28
C GLY A 87 6.96 5.51 -5.52
N PHE A 88 6.10 5.06 -6.43
CA PHE A 88 6.18 3.75 -7.06
C PHE A 88 5.89 3.90 -8.55
N SER A 89 6.67 3.25 -9.40
CA SER A 89 6.20 2.90 -10.75
C SER A 89 5.23 1.70 -10.66
N PRO A 90 4.41 1.42 -11.69
CA PRO A 90 3.55 0.24 -11.65
C PRO A 90 4.35 -1.07 -11.56
N GLU A 91 5.54 -1.15 -12.16
CA GLU A 91 6.44 -2.30 -12.05
C GLU A 91 6.99 -2.43 -10.63
N HIS A 92 7.37 -1.30 -10.01
CA HIS A 92 7.81 -1.29 -8.62
C HIS A 92 6.69 -1.72 -7.68
N GLN A 93 5.46 -1.20 -7.86
CA GLN A 93 4.31 -1.60 -7.05
C GLN A 93 4.01 -3.10 -7.24
N ARG A 94 4.03 -3.62 -8.47
CA ARG A 94 3.89 -5.05 -8.77
C ARG A 94 4.91 -5.89 -8.00
N ASP A 95 6.18 -5.55 -8.12
CA ASP A 95 7.27 -6.32 -7.54
C ASP A 95 7.27 -6.25 -6.00
N PHE A 96 6.96 -5.08 -5.43
CA PHE A 96 6.77 -4.92 -3.98
C PHE A 96 5.61 -5.78 -3.46
N ILE A 97 4.49 -5.84 -4.18
CA ILE A 97 3.36 -6.70 -3.81
C ILE A 97 3.75 -8.17 -3.89
N ALA A 98 4.35 -8.60 -5.01
CA ALA A 98 4.71 -9.99 -5.24
C ALA A 98 5.77 -10.51 -4.25
N GLN A 99 6.77 -9.69 -3.92
CA GLN A 99 7.94 -10.13 -3.15
C GLN A 99 7.86 -9.80 -1.66
N ASP A 100 7.12 -8.77 -1.25
CA ASP A 100 7.15 -8.27 0.12
C ASP A 100 5.76 -8.15 0.75
N LEU A 101 4.91 -7.24 0.26
CA LEU A 101 3.65 -6.88 0.94
C LEU A 101 2.63 -8.02 0.91
N GLY A 102 2.44 -8.66 -0.25
CA GLY A 102 1.53 -9.80 -0.41
C GLY A 102 1.90 -10.97 0.51
N PRO A 103 3.14 -11.48 0.44
CA PRO A 103 3.61 -12.53 1.36
C PRO A 103 3.54 -12.12 2.84
N ALA A 104 3.85 -10.87 3.19
CA ALA A 104 3.78 -10.40 4.57
C ALA A 104 2.33 -10.41 5.11
N LEU A 105 1.37 -9.95 4.32
CA LEU A 105 -0.05 -9.98 4.69
C LEU A 105 -0.55 -11.42 4.80
N ALA A 106 -0.27 -12.26 3.81
CA ALA A 106 -0.70 -13.66 3.78
C ALA A 106 -0.17 -14.50 4.96
N ASN A 107 1.07 -14.22 5.40
CA ASN A 107 1.71 -14.91 6.53
C ASN A 107 1.37 -14.30 7.90
N SER A 108 0.55 -13.25 7.96
CA SER A 108 0.14 -12.60 9.20
C SER A 108 -1.24 -13.08 9.70
N SER A 109 -1.62 -12.63 10.90
CA SER A 109 -3.00 -12.73 11.41
C SER A 109 -4.01 -11.94 10.58
N HIS A 110 -3.54 -11.02 9.73
CA HIS A 110 -4.36 -10.10 8.93
C HIS A 110 -4.55 -10.54 7.47
N ARG A 111 -4.29 -11.81 7.13
CA ARG A 111 -4.43 -12.37 5.77
C ARG A 111 -5.81 -12.22 5.10
N HIS A 112 -6.83 -11.79 5.85
CA HIS A 112 -8.19 -11.54 5.35
C HIS A 112 -8.40 -10.08 4.90
N VAL A 113 -7.48 -9.18 5.25
CA VAL A 113 -7.49 -7.78 4.83
C VAL A 113 -7.24 -7.72 3.32
N GLN A 114 -8.12 -7.02 2.60
CA GLN A 114 -8.02 -6.86 1.16
C GLN A 114 -6.87 -5.91 0.79
N LEU A 115 -6.14 -6.22 -0.28
CA LEU A 115 -5.07 -5.35 -0.78
C LEU A 115 -5.52 -4.67 -2.07
N ILE A 116 -5.46 -3.34 -2.07
CA ILE A 116 -5.89 -2.49 -3.18
C ILE A 116 -4.67 -1.82 -3.82
N ILE A 117 -4.63 -1.81 -5.15
CA ILE A 117 -3.54 -1.19 -5.93
C ILE A 117 -3.97 0.16 -6.51
N LEU A 118 -3.01 0.86 -7.13
CA LEU A 118 -3.15 2.21 -7.67
C LEU A 118 -3.41 3.26 -6.57
N ASP A 119 -4.66 3.41 -6.11
CA ASP A 119 -5.07 4.44 -5.13
C ASP A 119 -4.63 5.84 -5.59
N ASP A 120 -4.90 6.13 -6.88
CA ASP A 120 -4.45 7.32 -7.61
C ASP A 120 -5.43 7.61 -8.76
N GLN A 121 -5.19 8.72 -9.46
CA GLN A 121 -6.01 9.22 -10.56
C GLN A 121 -6.31 8.18 -11.67
N ARG A 122 -7.57 8.19 -12.12
CA ARG A 122 -8.10 7.32 -13.19
C ARG A 122 -7.30 7.33 -14.50
N VAL A 123 -6.57 8.41 -14.81
CA VAL A 123 -5.77 8.52 -16.05
C VAL A 123 -4.62 7.50 -16.09
N MET A 124 -4.22 6.93 -14.95
CA MET A 124 -3.22 5.86 -14.90
C MET A 124 -3.76 4.50 -15.41
N LEU A 125 -5.08 4.40 -15.61
CA LEU A 125 -5.72 3.21 -16.15
C LEU A 125 -5.92 3.31 -17.68
N PRO A 126 -5.80 2.18 -18.41
CA PRO A 126 -5.66 0.81 -17.90
C PRO A 126 -4.20 0.38 -17.68
N TYR A 127 -3.22 1.24 -17.97
CA TYR A 127 -1.79 0.87 -17.98
C TYR A 127 -1.34 0.25 -16.65
N TRP A 128 -1.67 0.89 -15.53
CA TRP A 128 -1.28 0.41 -14.20
C TRP A 128 -1.83 -0.99 -13.90
N ALA A 129 -3.13 -1.19 -14.17
CA ALA A 129 -3.78 -2.49 -14.00
C ALA A 129 -3.12 -3.56 -14.88
N GLN A 130 -2.79 -3.23 -16.13
CA GLN A 130 -2.14 -4.18 -17.04
C GLN A 130 -0.75 -4.58 -16.56
N VAL A 131 0.06 -3.65 -16.05
CA VAL A 131 1.40 -3.97 -15.55
C VAL A 131 1.33 -4.84 -14.30
N VAL A 132 0.48 -4.47 -13.34
CA VAL A 132 0.43 -5.14 -12.03
C VAL A 132 -0.32 -6.48 -12.12
N LEU A 133 -1.47 -6.54 -12.79
CA LEU A 133 -2.33 -7.73 -12.81
C LEU A 133 -1.94 -8.78 -13.86
N LYS A 134 -1.04 -8.46 -14.81
CA LYS A 134 -0.49 -9.48 -15.73
C LYS A 134 0.50 -10.41 -15.03
N ASP A 135 1.06 -10.01 -13.90
CA ASP A 135 1.93 -10.87 -13.09
C ASP A 135 1.07 -11.74 -12.18
N PRO A 136 1.11 -13.08 -12.33
CA PRO A 136 0.24 -13.98 -11.58
C PRO A 136 0.56 -14.00 -10.08
N VAL A 137 1.80 -13.72 -9.69
CA VAL A 137 2.20 -13.69 -8.27
C VAL A 137 1.60 -12.44 -7.63
N ALA A 138 1.82 -11.27 -8.21
CA ALA A 138 1.22 -10.03 -7.70
C ALA A 138 -0.31 -10.11 -7.70
N ALA A 139 -0.92 -10.56 -8.81
CA ALA A 139 -2.36 -10.65 -8.97
C ALA A 139 -3.02 -11.56 -7.91
N SER A 140 -2.34 -12.61 -7.46
CA SER A 140 -2.87 -13.53 -6.44
C SER A 140 -3.12 -12.86 -5.07
N TYR A 141 -2.47 -11.73 -4.80
CA TYR A 141 -2.62 -10.97 -3.56
C TYR A 141 -3.56 -9.78 -3.68
N ILE A 142 -4.00 -9.40 -4.89
CA ILE A 142 -4.70 -8.14 -5.14
C ILE A 142 -6.21 -8.38 -5.20
N SER A 143 -6.94 -7.59 -4.44
CA SER A 143 -8.40 -7.67 -4.34
C SER A 143 -9.12 -6.63 -5.20
N GLY A 144 -8.45 -5.55 -5.59
CA GLY A 144 -9.07 -4.47 -6.35
C GLY A 144 -8.14 -3.30 -6.67
N ILE A 145 -8.72 -2.27 -7.31
CA ILE A 145 -8.02 -1.07 -7.76
C ILE A 145 -8.73 0.15 -7.17
N GLY A 146 -7.99 1.01 -6.47
CA GLY A 146 -8.45 2.30 -5.95
C GLY A 146 -8.28 3.38 -7.01
N ILE A 147 -9.30 4.23 -7.21
CA ILE A 147 -9.39 5.27 -8.24
C ILE A 147 -10.02 6.53 -7.66
#